data_AF-A0A257B1V9-F1
#
_entry.id   AF-A0A257B1V9-F1
#
_cell.length_a   1.000
_cell.length_b   1.000
_cell.length_c   1.000
_cell.angle_alpha   90.00
_cell.angle_beta   90.00
_cell.angle_gamma   90.00
#
_symmetry.space_group_name_H-M   'P 1'
#
loop_
_entity.id
_entity.type
_entity.pdbx_description
1 polymer ?
#
loop_
_entity_poly.entity_id
_entity_poly.type
_entity_poly.pdbx_seq_one_letter_code
_entity_poly.pdbx_strand_id
1 'polypeptide(L)' 'MAFVCIENSCRNQLAEALARLHNPGDFEIYSAGSRPSGKVPEKAIAKRPPPLFAAALAL' A
#
# COMPACT_ATOMS: atom_id res chain seq x y z
N MET A 1 0.64 -12.99 1.06
CA MET A 1 0.75 -12.39 -0.29
C MET A 1 1.58 -11.12 -0.21
N ALA A 2 2.56 -10.94 -1.10
CA ALA A 2 3.46 -9.79 -1.06
C ALA A 2 3.37 -8.97 -2.36
N PHE A 3 3.31 -7.64 -2.23
CA PHE A 3 3.35 -6.71 -3.37
C PHE A 3 4.66 -5.91 -3.35
N VAL A 4 5.46 -6.05 -4.40
CA VAL A 4 6.78 -5.40 -4.48
C VAL A 4 6.78 -4.33 -5.58
N CYS A 5 7.35 -3.17 -5.29
CA CYS A 5 7.69 -2.17 -6.30
C CYS A 5 9.06 -1.56 -6.00
N ILE A 6 9.44 -0.50 -6.73
CA ILE A 6 10.71 0.19 -6.47
C ILE A 6 10.61 1.00 -5.18
N GLU A 7 9.65 1.92 -5.10
CA GLU A 7 9.67 3.00 -4.10
C GLU A 7 8.81 2.76 -2.86
N ASN A 8 8.00 1.70 -2.84
CA ASN A 8 6.99 1.46 -1.81
C ASN A 8 6.09 2.67 -1.49
N SER A 9 5.61 3.36 -2.53
CA SER A 9 5.05 4.71 -2.34
C SER A 9 3.68 4.93 -2.97
N CYS A 10 3.14 3.97 -3.74
CA CYS A 10 1.85 4.17 -4.43
C CYS A 10 1.16 2.88 -4.86
N ARG A 11 1.75 2.13 -5.79
CA ARG A 11 1.10 1.00 -6.49
C ARG A 11 0.97 -0.24 -5.62
N ASN A 12 2.08 -0.67 -5.02
CA ASN A 12 2.10 -1.83 -4.14
C ASN A 12 1.32 -1.58 -2.83
N GLN A 13 1.40 -0.37 -2.27
CA GLN A 13 0.58 0.02 -1.11
C GLN A 13 -0.92 0.04 -1.44
N LEU A 14 -1.32 0.46 -2.66
CA LEU A 14 -2.72 0.33 -3.10
C LEU A 14 -3.16 -1.13 -3.11
N ALA A 15 -2.32 -1.98 -3.70
CA ALA A 15 -2.61 -3.40 -3.84
C ALA A 15 -2.73 -4.08 -2.47
N GLU A 16 -1.84 -3.75 -1.53
CA GLU A 16 -1.91 -4.22 -0.15
C GLU A 16 -3.24 -3.83 0.51
N ALA A 17 -3.60 -2.55 0.41
CA ALA A 17 -4.82 -2.01 0.98
C ALA A 17 -6.08 -2.66 0.39
N LEU A 18 -6.12 -2.83 -0.93
CA LEU A 18 -7.23 -3.50 -1.61
C LEU A 18 -7.31 -4.97 -1.23
N ALA A 19 -6.18 -5.66 -1.13
CA ALA A 19 -6.17 -7.07 -0.77
C ALA A 19 -6.61 -7.29 0.68
N ARG A 20 -6.20 -6.42 1.63
CA ARG A 20 -6.70 -6.43 3.02
C ARG A 20 -8.20 -6.15 3.09
N LEU A 21 -8.72 -5.26 2.24
CA LEU A 21 -10.14 -4.92 2.21
C LEU A 21 -11.02 -6.05 1.67
N HIS A 22 -10.56 -6.73 0.60
CA HIS A 22 -11.35 -7.78 -0.06
C HIS A 22 -11.18 -9.16 0.56
N ASN A 23 -10.11 -9.39 1.31
CA ASN A 23 -9.90 -10.67 1.97
C ASN A 23 -9.31 -10.54 3.38
N PRO A 24 -10.10 -10.01 4.35
CA PRO A 24 -9.64 -9.84 5.72
C PRO A 24 -9.61 -11.19 6.45
N GLY A 25 -8.51 -11.95 6.33
CA GLY A 25 -8.23 -13.05 7.26
C GLY A 25 -7.62 -14.31 6.65
N ASP A 26 -7.74 -14.54 5.35
CA ASP A 26 -7.24 -15.79 4.74
C ASP A 26 -5.71 -15.80 4.54
N PHE A 27 -5.11 -14.61 4.40
CA PHE A 27 -3.69 -14.47 4.10
C PHE A 27 -3.08 -13.27 4.82
N GLU A 28 -1.85 -13.40 5.29
CA GLU A 28 -1.04 -12.25 5.67
C GLU A 28 -0.64 -11.47 4.43
N ILE A 29 -0.78 -10.14 4.48
CA ILE A 29 -0.57 -9.27 3.32
C ILE A 29 0.47 -8.22 3.66
N TYR A 30 1.48 -8.12 2.80
CA TYR A 30 2.62 -7.21 2.96
C TYR A 30 2.93 -6.48 1.65
N SER A 31 3.54 -5.31 1.75
CA SER A 31 4.19 -4.63 0.61
C SER A 31 5.61 -4.18 0.93
N ALA A 32 6.45 -4.09 -0.09
CA ALA A 32 7.86 -3.72 0.06
C ALA A 32 8.41 -2.96 -1.17
N GLY A 33 9.49 -2.22 -0.96
CA GLY A 33 10.20 -1.46 -1.98
C GLY A 33 11.66 -1.93 -2.10
N SER A 34 12.17 -2.09 -3.32
CA SER A 34 13.61 -2.38 -3.52
C SER A 34 14.50 -1.14 -3.26
N ARG A 35 13.96 0.06 -3.46
CA ARG A 35 14.57 1.34 -3.10
C ARG A 35 13.49 2.29 -2.56
N PRO A 36 13.05 2.10 -1.29
CA PRO A 36 11.94 2.85 -0.72
C PRO A 36 12.20 4.35 -0.77
N SER A 37 11.20 5.14 -1.22
CA SER A 37 11.33 6.60 -1.28
C SER A 37 11.17 7.27 0.09
N GLY A 38 10.65 6.54 1.09
CA GLY A 38 10.30 7.05 2.41
C GLY A 38 9.15 8.07 2.40
N LYS A 39 8.51 8.30 1.24
CA LYS A 39 7.46 9.30 1.04
C LYS A 39 6.40 8.76 0.10
N VAL A 40 5.14 8.84 0.52
CA VAL A 40 4.00 8.65 -0.35
C VAL A 40 3.69 9.98 -1.06
N PRO A 41 3.51 10.01 -2.39
CA PRO A 41 3.13 11.22 -3.10
C PRO A 41 1.76 11.73 -2.65
N GLU A 42 1.61 13.03 -2.43
CA GLU A 42 0.33 13.65 -2.02
C GLU A 42 -0.85 13.31 -2.96
N LYS A 43 -0.56 13.13 -4.26
CA LYS A 43 -1.56 12.71 -5.25
C LYS A 43 -2.10 11.30 -5.01
N ALA A 44 -1.27 10.41 -4.46
CA ALA A 44 -1.68 9.04 -4.15
C ALA A 44 -2.65 9.02 -2.95
N ILE A 45 -2.50 10.00 -2.07
CA ILE A 45 -3.25 10.20 -0.84
C ILE A 45 -4.61 10.87 -1.15
N ALA A 46 -4.60 12.00 -1.86
CA ALA A 46 -5.77 12.84 -2.08
C ALA A 46 -6.93 12.18 -2.86
N LYS A 47 -6.64 11.12 -3.64
CA LYS A 47 -7.63 10.49 -4.54
C LYS A 47 -8.22 9.19 -4.00
N ARG A 48 -7.90 8.78 -2.76
CA ARG A 48 -8.27 7.46 -2.24
C ARG A 48 -9.23 7.54 -1.05
N PRO A 49 -10.19 6.60 -0.94
CA PRO A 49 -11.10 6.52 0.20
C PRO A 49 -10.33 6.20 1.51
N PRO A 50 -10.88 6.58 2.68
CA PRO A 50 -10.22 6.48 3.99
C PRO A 50 -9.54 5.14 4.31
N PRO A 51 -10.14 3.95 4.05
CA PRO A 51 -9.50 2.67 4.37
C PRO A 51 -8.25 2.39 3.52
N LEU A 52 -8.14 2.98 2.33
CA LEU A 52 -6.96 2.83 1.46
C LEU A 52 -5.85 3.84 1.79
N PHE A 53 -6.16 4.84 2.63
CA PHE A 53 -5.23 5.89 3.06
C PHE A 53 -4.34 5.40 4.21
N ALA A 54 -4.92 4.66 5.16
CA ALA A 54 -4.20 4.10 6.30
C ALA A 54 -3.07 3.14 5.88
N ALA A 55 -3.29 2.39 4.79
CA ALA A 55 -2.28 1.51 4.22
C ALA A 55 -1.12 2.27 3.53
N ALA A 56 -1.31 3.53 3.14
CA ALA A 56 -0.24 4.33 2.56
C ALA A 56 0.79 4.78 3.60
N LEU A 57 0.38 4.92 4.87
CA LEU A 57 1.26 5.33 5.97
C LEU A 57 2.04 4.19 6.64
N ALA A 58 1.81 2.94 6.25
CA ALA A 58 2.62 1.81 6.69
C ALA A 58 3.99 1.85 5.98
N LEU A 59 4.93 2.60 6.57
CA LEU A 59 6.35 2.61 6.21
C LEU A 59 7.08 1.44 6.89
#